data_AF-A0AAU9ELQ1-F1
#
_entry.id   AF-A0AAU9ELQ1-F1
#
_cell.length_a   1.000
_cell.length_b   1.000
_cell.length_c   1.000
_cell.angle_alpha   90.00
_cell.angle_beta   90.00
_cell.angle_gamma   90.00
#
_symmetry.space_group_name_H-M   'P 1'
#
loop_
_entity.id
_entity.type
_entity.pdbx_description
1 polymer ?
#
loop_
_entity_poly.entity_id
_entity_poly.type
_entity_poly.pdbx_seq_one_letter_code
_entity_poly.pdbx_strand_id
1 'polypeptide(L)'
;MPAMKRLRITGWKQRRNLSLLAVKGWPWAGVNALAGAFTQARINLPFLLMHGGKGGVRVGLCLETANSPQALALAQELAQAHGWPTPRVREPVIALTFYPLAAGMALPAQALACLATVGLKPLALGTSLAAMTVILPEDQLAAAVEALGSRFDLPPGGSPPEEQVSVVQSPLSREG
;
A
#
# COMPACT_ATOMS: atom_id res chain seq x y z
N MET A 1 -13.33 29.76 -2.02
CA MET A 1 -13.69 28.43 -1.45
C MET A 1 -13.30 28.45 0.02
N PRO A 2 -14.16 28.01 0.95
CA PRO A 2 -13.80 27.96 2.38
C PRO A 2 -12.58 27.06 2.58
N ALA A 3 -11.65 27.48 3.46
CA ALA A 3 -10.47 26.69 3.79
C ALA A 3 -10.93 25.35 4.40
N MET A 4 -10.66 24.24 3.72
CA MET A 4 -11.03 22.93 4.23
C MET A 4 -10.20 22.61 5.47
N LYS A 5 -10.84 22.38 6.62
CA LYS A 5 -10.19 22.01 7.89
C LYS A 5 -9.28 20.80 7.71
N ARG A 6 -7.99 20.92 8.07
CA ARG A 6 -7.00 19.82 8.00
C ARG A 6 -7.40 18.68 8.94
N LEU A 7 -7.10 17.45 8.54
CA LEU A 7 -7.37 16.25 9.33
C LEU A 7 -6.16 15.87 10.17
N ARG A 8 -6.35 15.70 11.48
CA ARG A 8 -5.29 15.23 12.37
C ARG A 8 -5.07 13.73 12.25
N ILE A 9 -3.82 13.32 12.09
CA ILE A 9 -3.38 11.92 12.08
C ILE A 9 -2.41 11.69 13.24
N THR A 10 -2.40 10.47 13.78
CA THR A 10 -1.46 10.09 14.86
C THR A 10 -0.09 9.71 14.32
N GLY A 11 0.01 9.45 13.02
CA GLY A 11 1.28 9.22 12.38
C GLY A 11 1.21 9.02 10.87
N TRP A 12 2.39 9.09 10.26
CA TRP A 12 2.65 8.82 8.86
C TRP A 12 3.90 7.96 8.77
N LYS A 13 3.79 6.83 8.07
CA LYS A 13 4.89 5.92 7.74
C LYS A 13 5.10 5.85 6.23
N GLN A 14 6.37 5.80 5.83
CA GLN A 14 6.78 5.55 4.45
C GLN A 14 7.61 4.26 4.38
N ARG A 15 7.38 3.46 3.35
CA ARG A 15 8.25 2.33 3.00
C ARG A 15 8.59 2.40 1.51
N ARG A 16 9.90 2.47 1.21
CA ARG A 16 10.49 2.41 -0.14
C ARG A 16 11.07 1.02 -0.39
N ASN A 17 11.73 0.83 -1.54
CA ASN A 17 12.36 -0.45 -1.94
C ASN A 17 11.35 -1.60 -1.97
N LEU A 18 10.15 -1.31 -2.49
CA LEU A 18 9.09 -2.28 -2.66
C LEU A 18 8.83 -2.54 -4.14
N SER A 19 8.37 -3.75 -4.42
CA SER A 19 7.78 -4.16 -5.69
C SER A 19 6.34 -4.60 -5.45
N LEU A 20 5.45 -4.33 -6.42
CA LEU A 20 4.06 -4.78 -6.40
C LEU A 20 3.87 -5.91 -7.41
N LEU A 21 3.75 -7.14 -6.91
CA LEU A 21 3.35 -8.29 -7.70
C LEU A 21 1.83 -8.37 -7.77
N ALA A 22 1.29 -8.24 -8.97
CA ALA A 22 -0.13 -8.27 -9.26
C ALA A 22 -0.52 -9.60 -9.93
N VAL A 23 -1.51 -10.27 -9.34
CA VAL A 23 -2.13 -11.49 -9.84
C VAL A 23 -3.60 -11.22 -10.13
N LYS A 24 -4.10 -11.60 -11.29
CA LYS A 24 -5.49 -11.34 -11.70
C LYS A 24 -6.10 -12.55 -12.38
N GLY A 25 -7.30 -12.92 -11.95
CA GLY A 25 -8.08 -13.99 -12.59
C GLY A 25 -7.66 -15.40 -12.15
N TRP A 26 -6.83 -15.51 -11.12
CA TRP A 26 -6.48 -16.80 -10.54
C TRP A 26 -7.62 -17.32 -9.64
N PRO A 27 -7.76 -18.64 -9.49
CA PRO A 27 -8.65 -19.21 -8.46
C PRO A 27 -8.06 -18.99 -7.06
N TRP A 28 -8.92 -19.04 -6.03
CA TRP A 28 -8.48 -18.98 -4.63
C TRP A 28 -7.43 -20.03 -4.28
N ALA A 29 -7.59 -21.25 -4.80
CA ALA A 29 -6.61 -22.32 -4.63
C ALA A 29 -5.22 -21.95 -5.19
N GLY A 30 -5.16 -21.23 -6.31
CA GLY A 30 -3.89 -20.76 -6.88
C GLY A 30 -3.21 -19.69 -6.03
N VAL A 31 -4.00 -18.80 -5.44
CA VAL A 31 -3.47 -17.81 -4.50
C VAL A 31 -2.95 -18.48 -3.22
N ASN A 32 -3.64 -19.50 -2.71
CA ASN A 32 -3.17 -20.28 -1.57
C ASN A 32 -1.87 -21.03 -1.89
N ALA A 33 -1.76 -21.61 -3.08
CA ALA A 33 -0.53 -22.26 -3.53
C ALA A 33 0.63 -21.26 -3.61
N LEU A 34 0.40 -20.06 -4.13
CA LEU A 34 1.38 -18.99 -4.17
C LEU A 34 1.83 -18.56 -2.76
N ALA A 35 0.90 -18.40 -1.82
CA ALA A 35 1.22 -18.07 -0.43
C ALA A 35 2.06 -19.18 0.24
N GLY A 36 1.77 -20.45 -0.06
CA GLY A 36 2.58 -21.59 0.37
C GLY A 36 4.00 -21.55 -0.21
N ALA A 37 4.12 -21.31 -1.52
CA ALA A 37 5.42 -21.18 -2.20
C ALA A 37 6.26 -20.03 -1.62
N PHE A 38 5.64 -18.89 -1.32
CA PHE A 38 6.33 -17.75 -0.70
C PHE A 38 6.79 -18.07 0.72
N THR A 39 5.99 -18.81 1.48
CA THR A 39 6.36 -19.26 2.83
C THR A 39 7.58 -20.18 2.77
N GLN A 40 7.59 -21.15 1.85
CA GLN A 40 8.73 -22.07 1.64
C GLN A 40 9.99 -21.32 1.20
N ALA A 41 9.84 -20.33 0.33
CA ALA A 41 10.91 -19.45 -0.13
C ALA A 41 11.32 -18.37 0.90
N ARG A 42 10.66 -18.29 2.06
CA ARG A 42 10.87 -17.26 3.10
C ARG A 42 10.74 -15.82 2.57
N ILE A 43 9.82 -15.61 1.63
CA ILE A 43 9.52 -14.30 1.07
C ILE A 43 8.54 -13.58 1.99
N ASN A 44 9.00 -12.50 2.62
CA ASN A 44 8.16 -11.66 3.46
C ASN A 44 7.22 -10.79 2.61
N LEU A 45 5.97 -10.67 3.07
CA LEU A 45 4.94 -9.84 2.44
C LEU A 45 4.52 -8.69 3.37
N PRO A 46 5.17 -7.51 3.27
CA PRO A 46 4.77 -6.32 4.02
C PRO A 46 3.31 -5.92 3.84
N PHE A 47 2.74 -6.16 2.66
CA PHE A 47 1.37 -5.77 2.34
C PHE A 47 0.72 -6.78 1.40
N LEU A 48 -0.52 -7.15 1.69
CA LEU A 48 -1.34 -8.06 0.91
C LEU A 48 -2.72 -7.42 0.71
N LEU A 49 -3.11 -7.29 -0.54
CA LEU A 49 -4.44 -6.83 -0.94
C LEU A 49 -5.10 -7.91 -1.75
N MET A 50 -6.31 -8.29 -1.36
CA MET A 50 -7.06 -9.36 -1.99
C MET A 50 -8.49 -8.94 -2.23
N HIS A 51 -8.97 -9.20 -3.45
CA HIS A 51 -10.35 -8.97 -3.82
C HIS A 51 -10.85 -10.17 -4.64
N GLY A 52 -11.86 -10.87 -4.13
CA GLY A 52 -12.54 -11.94 -4.85
C GLY A 52 -13.74 -11.43 -5.63
N GLY A 53 -14.02 -12.03 -6.78
CA GLY A 53 -15.24 -11.76 -7.54
C GLY A 53 -15.55 -12.87 -8.55
N LYS A 54 -16.61 -12.69 -9.35
CA LYS A 54 -17.07 -13.67 -10.35
C LYS A 54 -16.01 -14.04 -11.41
N GLY A 55 -14.98 -13.22 -11.59
CA GLY A 55 -13.87 -13.44 -12.53
C GLY A 55 -12.56 -13.90 -11.87
N GLY A 56 -12.63 -14.53 -10.69
CA GLY A 56 -11.47 -14.97 -9.92
C GLY A 56 -10.96 -13.92 -8.94
N VAL A 57 -9.78 -14.17 -8.39
CA VAL A 57 -9.13 -13.32 -7.39
C VAL A 57 -8.23 -12.30 -8.07
N ARG A 58 -8.25 -11.07 -7.54
CA ARG A 58 -7.26 -10.04 -7.79
C ARG A 58 -6.43 -9.88 -6.53
N VAL A 59 -5.12 -10.04 -6.66
CA VAL A 59 -4.17 -9.92 -5.57
C VAL A 59 -3.12 -8.88 -5.92
N GLY A 60 -2.84 -7.98 -4.98
CA GLY A 60 -1.65 -7.14 -4.98
C GLY A 60 -0.77 -7.53 -3.79
N LEU A 61 0.44 -7.99 -4.07
CA LEU A 61 1.44 -8.40 -3.09
C LEU A 61 2.54 -7.36 -3.11
N CYS A 62 2.74 -6.63 -2.01
CA CYS A 62 3.95 -5.83 -1.85
C CYS A 62 5.02 -6.68 -1.20
N LEU A 63 6.21 -6.64 -1.78
CA LEU A 63 7.40 -7.37 -1.36
C LEU A 63 8.59 -6.42 -1.42
N GLU A 64 9.67 -6.77 -0.74
CA GLU A 64 10.94 -6.05 -0.89
C GLU A 64 11.51 -6.29 -2.28
N THR A 65 12.04 -5.25 -2.92
CA THR A 65 12.53 -5.32 -4.31
C THR A 65 13.57 -6.42 -4.51
N ALA A 66 14.40 -6.71 -3.51
CA ALA A 66 15.38 -7.80 -3.55
C ALA A 66 14.73 -9.19 -3.76
N ASN A 67 13.49 -9.40 -3.30
CA ASN A 67 12.76 -10.66 -3.45
C ASN A 67 11.88 -10.69 -4.72
N SER A 68 11.81 -9.59 -5.48
CA SER A 68 10.96 -9.44 -6.66
C SER A 68 11.23 -10.47 -7.76
N PRO A 69 12.49 -10.73 -8.15
CA PRO A 69 12.79 -11.73 -9.17
C PRO A 69 12.33 -13.14 -8.78
N GLN A 70 12.60 -13.55 -7.54
CA GLN A 70 12.22 -14.88 -7.04
C GLN A 70 10.69 -15.03 -6.89
N ALA A 71 10.02 -14.01 -6.35
CA ALA A 71 8.56 -14.01 -6.22
C ALA A 71 7.85 -14.08 -7.57
N LEU A 72 8.36 -13.35 -8.57
CA LEU A 72 7.84 -13.38 -9.93
C LEU A 72 8.04 -14.75 -10.58
N ALA A 73 9.22 -15.35 -10.43
CA ALA A 73 9.51 -16.68 -10.97
C ALA A 73 8.54 -17.73 -10.42
N LEU A 74 8.36 -17.79 -9.10
CA LEU A 74 7.40 -18.72 -8.45
C LEU A 74 5.96 -18.50 -8.94
N ALA A 75 5.54 -17.24 -9.09
CA ALA A 75 4.21 -16.93 -9.60
C ALA A 75 4.05 -17.30 -11.08
N GLN A 76 5.10 -17.15 -11.89
CA GLN A 76 5.10 -17.53 -13.31
C GLN A 76 5.06 -19.06 -13.48
N GLU A 77 5.84 -19.80 -12.70
CA GLU A 77 5.83 -21.27 -12.68
C GLU A 77 4.43 -21.80 -12.37
N LEU A 78 3.78 -21.27 -11.34
CA LEU A 78 2.40 -21.63 -10.99
C LEU A 78 1.41 -21.25 -12.09
N ALA A 79 1.53 -20.06 -12.68
CA ALA A 79 0.68 -19.66 -13.79
C ALA A 79 0.83 -20.61 -14.98
N GLN A 80 2.06 -20.96 -15.34
CA GLN A 80 2.34 -21.84 -16.46
C GLN A 80 1.84 -23.26 -16.20
N ALA A 81 2.09 -23.83 -15.02
CA ALA A 81 1.68 -25.18 -14.65
C ALA A 81 0.16 -25.38 -14.70
N HIS A 82 -0.62 -24.31 -14.48
CA HIS A 82 -2.08 -24.36 -14.40
C HIS A 82 -2.80 -23.59 -15.51
N GLY A 83 -2.08 -23.02 -16.48
CA GLY A 83 -2.66 -22.22 -17.56
C GLY A 83 -3.37 -20.94 -17.06
N TRP A 84 -2.92 -20.35 -15.96
CA TRP A 84 -3.49 -19.12 -15.41
C TRP A 84 -2.87 -17.87 -16.03
N PRO A 85 -3.55 -16.70 -15.93
CA PRO A 85 -3.00 -15.45 -16.42
C PRO A 85 -1.64 -15.11 -15.82
N THR A 86 -0.72 -14.63 -16.66
CA THR A 86 0.64 -14.28 -16.24
C THR A 86 0.64 -13.18 -15.18
N PRO A 87 1.35 -13.36 -14.05
CA PRO A 87 1.50 -12.32 -13.04
C PRO A 87 2.32 -11.14 -13.58
N ARG A 88 2.12 -9.95 -13.01
CA ARG A 88 2.86 -8.74 -13.41
C ARG A 88 3.54 -8.13 -12.20
N VAL A 89 4.76 -7.64 -12.36
CA VAL A 89 5.43 -6.82 -11.36
C VAL A 89 5.41 -5.37 -11.80
N ARG A 90 5.22 -4.47 -10.83
CA ARG A 90 5.52 -3.06 -10.97
C ARG A 90 6.52 -2.66 -9.91
N GLU A 91 7.60 -2.04 -10.35
CA GLU A 91 8.68 -1.57 -9.50
C GLU A 91 9.37 -0.34 -10.14
N PRO A 92 9.95 0.55 -9.33
CA PRO A 92 9.80 0.59 -7.87
C PRO A 92 8.45 1.21 -7.44
N VAL A 93 7.95 0.77 -6.27
CA VAL A 93 6.76 1.33 -5.64
C VAL A 93 7.05 1.77 -4.21
N ILE A 94 6.20 2.66 -3.69
CA ILE A 94 6.20 3.13 -2.31
C ILE A 94 4.89 2.77 -1.62
N ALA A 95 4.97 2.55 -0.31
CA ALA A 95 3.81 2.46 0.56
C ALA A 95 3.78 3.67 1.51
N LEU A 96 2.70 4.46 1.44
CA LEU A 96 2.43 5.53 2.40
C LEU A 96 1.29 5.09 3.32
N THR A 97 1.57 5.02 4.61
CA THR A 97 0.64 4.57 5.64
C THR A 97 0.31 5.70 6.60
N PHE A 98 -0.98 5.96 6.80
CA PHE A 98 -1.53 7.01 7.65
C PHE A 98 -2.30 6.39 8.81
N TYR A 99 -2.05 6.86 10.03
CA TYR A 99 -2.70 6.36 11.24
C TYR A 99 -3.77 7.37 11.69
N PRO A 100 -5.07 7.02 11.64
CA PRO A 100 -6.15 7.93 12.00
C PRO A 100 -6.26 8.12 13.52
N LEU A 101 -6.55 9.36 13.94
CA LEU A 101 -6.87 9.68 15.33
C LEU A 101 -8.19 9.03 15.78
N ALA A 102 -9.22 9.08 14.94
CA ALA A 102 -10.54 8.51 15.19
C ALA A 102 -10.97 7.56 14.06
N ALA A 103 -11.85 6.61 14.37
CA ALA A 103 -12.43 5.73 13.36
C ALA A 103 -13.31 6.51 12.37
N GLY A 104 -13.36 6.07 11.11
CA GLY A 104 -14.27 6.61 10.10
C GLY A 104 -13.70 6.67 8.68
N MET A 105 -14.56 6.94 7.72
CA MET A 105 -14.21 6.99 6.28
C MET A 105 -13.61 8.33 5.83
N ALA A 106 -13.55 9.33 6.72
CA ALA A 106 -13.07 10.67 6.39
C ALA A 106 -11.61 10.66 5.91
N LEU A 107 -10.72 9.91 6.57
CA LEU A 107 -9.32 9.86 6.20
C LEU A 107 -9.12 9.21 4.81
N PRO A 108 -9.67 8.01 4.53
CA PRO A 108 -9.57 7.42 3.19
C PRO A 108 -10.16 8.29 2.08
N ALA A 109 -11.34 8.86 2.30
CA ALA A 109 -11.99 9.71 1.31
C ALA A 109 -11.14 10.95 0.99
N GLN A 110 -10.58 11.60 2.01
CA GLN A 110 -9.80 12.82 1.81
C GLN A 110 -8.41 12.55 1.26
N ALA A 111 -7.75 11.47 1.67
CA ALA A 111 -6.47 11.07 1.08
C ALA A 111 -6.62 10.82 -0.42
N LEU A 112 -7.65 10.06 -0.83
CA LEU A 112 -7.93 9.81 -2.24
C LEU A 112 -8.30 11.08 -3.01
N ALA A 113 -9.12 11.95 -2.42
CA ALA A 113 -9.46 13.24 -3.03
C ALA A 113 -8.23 14.11 -3.26
N CYS A 114 -7.31 14.21 -2.29
CA CYS A 114 -6.07 14.95 -2.42
C CYS A 114 -5.15 14.39 -3.51
N LEU A 115 -4.99 13.07 -3.57
CA LEU A 115 -4.20 12.44 -4.64
C LEU A 115 -4.83 12.70 -6.01
N ALA A 116 -6.17 12.63 -6.11
CA ALA A 116 -6.88 12.90 -7.36
C ALA A 116 -6.71 14.35 -7.83
N THR A 117 -6.66 15.35 -6.93
CA THR A 117 -6.49 16.76 -7.31
C THR A 117 -5.16 17.07 -8.00
N VAL A 118 -4.14 16.24 -7.78
CA VAL A 118 -2.82 16.36 -8.42
C VAL A 118 -2.60 15.27 -9.48
N GLY A 119 -3.65 14.57 -9.90
CA GLY A 119 -3.60 13.55 -10.95
C GLY A 119 -2.96 12.23 -10.55
N LEU A 120 -2.68 12.00 -9.27
CA LEU A 120 -2.07 10.77 -8.78
C LEU A 120 -3.09 9.65 -8.66
N LYS A 121 -2.71 8.45 -9.15
CA LYS A 121 -3.56 7.27 -9.20
C LYS A 121 -2.91 6.13 -8.42
N PRO A 122 -3.35 5.87 -7.16
CA PRO A 122 -2.85 4.74 -6.39
C PRO A 122 -2.96 3.43 -7.17
N LEU A 123 -1.90 2.63 -7.09
CA LEU A 123 -1.88 1.26 -7.62
C LEU A 123 -2.72 0.33 -6.75
N ALA A 124 -2.77 0.63 -5.46
CA ALA A 124 -3.42 -0.18 -4.46
C ALA A 124 -3.77 0.69 -3.23
N LEU A 125 -4.83 0.31 -2.53
CA LEU A 125 -5.26 0.93 -1.28
C LEU A 125 -5.76 -0.15 -0.33
N GLY A 126 -5.32 -0.10 0.92
CA GLY A 126 -5.81 -0.93 1.99
C GLY A 126 -6.16 -0.10 3.21
N THR A 127 -7.20 -0.50 3.94
CA THR A 127 -7.61 0.13 5.19
C THR A 127 -7.80 -0.92 6.27
N SER A 128 -7.41 -0.58 7.49
CA SER A 128 -7.77 -1.27 8.72
C SER A 128 -8.37 -0.27 9.70
N LEU A 129 -8.76 -0.73 10.89
CA LEU A 129 -9.20 0.15 11.99
C LEU A 129 -8.11 1.10 12.49
N ALA A 130 -6.85 0.75 12.23
CA ALA A 130 -5.68 1.44 12.77
C ALA A 130 -4.87 2.19 11.71
N ALA A 131 -5.07 1.93 10.42
CA ALA A 131 -4.27 2.54 9.38
C ALA A 131 -4.97 2.54 8.01
N MET A 132 -4.59 3.47 7.17
CA MET A 132 -4.79 3.41 5.73
C MET A 132 -3.42 3.36 5.07
N THR A 133 -3.25 2.50 4.06
CA THR A 133 -2.06 2.47 3.22
C THR A 133 -2.43 2.67 1.77
N VAL A 134 -1.68 3.52 1.08
CA VAL A 134 -1.72 3.66 -0.38
C VAL A 134 -0.40 3.21 -0.97
N ILE A 135 -0.48 2.51 -2.11
CA ILE A 135 0.67 2.10 -2.89
C ILE A 135 0.73 2.98 -4.14
N LEU A 136 1.87 3.61 -4.38
CA LEU A 136 2.10 4.50 -5.51
C LEU A 136 3.41 4.12 -6.23
N PRO A 137 3.56 4.46 -7.52
CA PRO A 137 4.87 4.50 -8.15
C PRO A 137 5.83 5.39 -7.37
N GLU A 138 7.10 5.01 -7.26
CA GLU A 138 8.07 5.76 -6.44
C GLU A 138 8.35 7.17 -6.96
N ASP A 139 8.32 7.37 -8.28
CA ASP A 139 8.47 8.67 -8.93
C ASP A 139 7.36 9.66 -8.57
N GLN A 140 6.26 9.20 -7.96
CA GLN A 140 5.16 10.03 -7.47
C GLN A 140 5.31 10.45 -6.01
N LEU A 141 6.40 10.06 -5.34
CA LEU A 141 6.57 10.30 -3.90
C LEU A 141 6.47 11.78 -3.53
N ALA A 142 7.25 12.64 -4.21
CA ALA A 142 7.31 14.06 -3.88
C ALA A 142 5.94 14.73 -4.01
N ALA A 143 5.26 14.52 -5.14
CA ALA A 143 3.92 15.05 -5.38
C ALA A 143 2.88 14.50 -4.38
N ALA A 144 2.99 13.22 -4.00
CA ALA A 144 2.10 12.62 -3.00
C ALA A 144 2.33 13.22 -1.61
N VAL A 145 3.58 13.40 -1.20
CA VAL A 145 3.93 13.98 0.10
C VAL A 145 3.44 15.42 0.19
N GLU A 146 3.65 16.23 -0.86
CA GLU A 146 3.16 17.61 -0.92
C GLU A 146 1.63 17.68 -0.84
N ALA A 147 0.94 16.92 -1.69
CA ALA A 147 -0.52 16.92 -1.74
C ALA A 147 -1.14 16.47 -0.40
N LEU A 148 -0.63 15.40 0.20
CA LEU A 148 -1.15 14.85 1.44
C LEU A 148 -0.73 15.69 2.66
N GLY A 149 0.48 16.24 2.67
CA GLY A 149 1.00 17.14 3.70
C GLY A 149 0.24 18.47 3.79
N SER A 150 -0.40 18.90 2.70
CA SER A 150 -1.32 20.05 2.72
C SER A 150 -2.65 19.76 3.45
N ARG A 151 -3.03 18.48 3.55
CA ARG A 151 -4.33 18.03 4.08
C ARG A 151 -4.28 17.49 5.50
N PHE A 152 -3.16 16.84 5.84
CA PHE A 152 -3.02 16.15 7.11
C PHE A 152 -2.12 16.91 8.08
N ASP A 153 -2.57 17.02 9.33
CA ASP A 153 -1.78 17.51 10.44
C ASP A 153 -1.09 16.33 11.11
N LEU A 154 0.24 16.35 11.09
CA LEU A 154 1.07 15.46 11.87
C LEU A 154 1.08 15.90 13.34
N PRO A 155 1.40 14.99 14.28
CA PRO A 155 1.60 15.36 15.67
C PRO A 155 2.71 16.41 15.83
N PRO A 156 2.69 17.21 16.91
CA PRO A 156 3.72 18.22 17.18
C PRO A 156 5.14 17.62 17.10
N GLY A 157 6.02 18.28 16.35
CA GLY A 157 7.39 17.79 16.10
C GLY A 157 7.50 16.71 15.02
N GLY A 158 6.39 16.26 14.43
CA GLY A 158 6.39 15.35 13.30
C GLY A 158 6.52 16.07 11.96
N SER A 159 7.44 15.61 11.12
CA SER A 159 7.52 15.97 9.69
C SER A 159 7.03 14.81 8.82
N PRO A 160 6.58 15.05 7.58
CA PRO A 160 6.35 13.96 6.64
C PRO A 160 7.62 13.11 6.52
N PRO A 161 7.50 11.79 6.29
CA PRO A 161 8.66 10.91 6.15
C PRO A 161 9.64 11.46 5.11
N GLU A 162 10.83 11.84 5.55
CA GLU A 162 11.96 12.14 4.68
C GLU A 162 12.65 10.84 4.25
N GLU A 163 13.61 10.93 3.35
CA GLU A 163 14.26 9.79 2.69
C GLU A 163 14.76 8.68 3.64
N GLN A 164 15.11 9.04 4.88
CA GLN A 164 15.66 8.15 5.90
C GLN A 164 14.74 7.91 7.12
N VAL A 165 13.58 8.58 7.21
CA VAL A 165 12.66 8.46 8.35
C VAL A 165 11.47 7.59 7.96
N SER A 166 11.42 6.36 8.48
CA SER A 166 10.36 5.42 8.09
C SER A 166 9.04 5.63 8.83
N VAL A 167 9.03 6.26 10.00
CA VAL A 167 7.84 6.41 10.85
C VAL A 167 7.87 7.72 11.62
N VAL A 168 6.76 8.46 11.58
CA VAL A 168 6.47 9.56 12.51
C VAL A 168 5.20 9.22 13.26
N GLN A 169 5.27 9.13 14.59
CA GLN A 169 4.17 8.78 15.48
C GLN A 169 4.11 9.71 16.69
N SER A 170 2.90 10.04 17.14
CA SER A 170 2.67 10.71 18.42
C SER A 170 2.85 9.73 19.59
N PRO A 171 3.33 10.16 20.76
CA PRO A 171 3.24 9.38 22.00
C PRO A 171 1.81 9.31 22.55
N LEU A 172 0.85 10.05 21.99
CA LEU A 172 -0.52 10.12 22.50
C LEU A 172 -1.31 8.84 22.15
N SER A 173 -1.68 8.10 23.18
CA SER A 173 -2.63 6.99 23.14
C SER A 173 -4.02 7.48 22.74
N ARG A 174 -4.81 6.65 22.05
CA ARG A 174 -6.26 6.89 21.94
C ARG A 174 -6.86 6.87 23.35
N GLU A 175 -7.50 7.97 23.76
CA GLU A 175 -8.45 7.90 24.87
C GLU A 175 -9.67 7.11 24.36
N GLY A 176 -10.02 6.06 25.09
CA GLY A 176 -11.11 5.13 24.77
C GLY A 176 -12.49 5.69 25.03
#